data_AF-A0A1U7V1H9-F1
#
_entry.id   AF-A0A1U7V1H9-F1
#
_cell.length_a   1.000
_cell.length_b   1.000
_cell.length_c   1.000
_cell.angle_alpha   90.00
_cell.angle_beta   90.00
_cell.angle_gamma   90.00
#
_symmetry.space_group_name_H-M   'P 1'
#
loop_
_entity.id
_entity.type
_entity.pdbx_description
1 polymer ?
#
loop_
_entity_poly.entity_id
_entity_poly.type
_entity_poly.pdbx_seq_one_letter_code
_entity_poly.pdbx_strand_id
1 'polypeptide(L)'
;MCTLCNRAPENIEHLLLNCHNAQIVWHNLGTYAQVQSLRHLEKGPLPLLSHLITAPLPLPNNLSSKTLIPYALWHIWKSRNRNIFDNTKCYPNTSHIIGEATKYDYIINNKACPKTLSLLSIKWHPPP
;
A
#
# COMPACT_ATOMS: atom_id res chain seq x y z
N MET A 1 16.49 -6.61 14.99
CA MET A 1 16.42 -5.16 14.67
C MET A 1 15.60 -4.96 13.41
N CYS A 2 14.86 -3.85 13.29
CA CYS A 2 14.08 -3.54 12.09
C CYS A 2 14.97 -3.36 10.87
N THR A 3 14.70 -4.10 9.78
CA THR A 3 15.53 -4.09 8.57
C THR A 3 15.36 -2.84 7.72
N LEU A 4 14.31 -2.05 7.98
CA LEU A 4 14.10 -0.76 7.34
C LEU A 4 14.93 0.33 8.03
N CYS A 5 14.72 0.60 9.32
CA CYS A 5 15.36 1.74 9.97
C CYS A 5 16.64 1.40 10.76
N ASN A 6 16.81 0.14 11.17
CA ASN A 6 17.88 -0.30 12.06
C ASN A 6 17.98 0.49 13.39
N ARG A 7 16.86 1.02 13.91
CA ARG A 7 16.82 1.85 15.15
C ARG A 7 16.12 1.19 16.33
N ALA A 8 15.27 0.19 16.10
CA ALA A 8 14.50 -0.47 17.17
C ALA A 8 14.25 -1.95 16.85
N PRO A 9 13.89 -2.77 17.87
CA PRO A 9 13.36 -4.10 17.66
C PRO A 9 12.17 -4.08 16.69
N GLU A 10 12.09 -5.08 15.82
CA GLU A 10 11.00 -5.16 14.87
C GLU A 10 9.77 -5.79 15.53
N ASN A 11 8.64 -5.10 15.41
CA ASN A 11 7.31 -5.63 15.66
C ASN A 11 6.34 -4.93 14.69
N ILE A 12 5.08 -5.39 14.63
CA ILE A 12 4.09 -4.87 13.66
C ILE A 12 3.85 -3.37 13.87
N GLU A 13 3.72 -2.92 15.12
CA GLU A 13 3.49 -1.50 15.42
C GLU A 13 4.67 -0.64 14.97
N HIS A 14 5.90 -1.07 15.28
CA HIS A 14 7.09 -0.38 14.83
C HIS A 14 7.17 -0.39 13.32
N LEU A 15 7.06 -1.53 12.67
CA LEU A 15 7.22 -1.66 11.23
C LEU A 15 6.25 -0.76 10.45
N LEU A 16 4.97 -0.73 10.85
CA LEU A 16 3.92 -0.04 10.12
C LEU A 16 3.76 1.43 10.54
N LEU A 17 4.05 1.78 11.79
CA LEU A 17 3.72 3.11 12.35
C LEU A 17 4.95 3.87 12.88
N ASN A 18 5.89 3.20 13.56
CA ASN A 18 6.96 3.88 14.33
C ASN A 18 8.30 3.90 13.60
N CYS A 19 8.44 3.08 12.57
CA CYS A 19 9.64 3.00 11.76
C CYS A 19 9.83 4.32 11.04
N HIS A 20 11.03 4.89 11.14
CA HIS A 20 11.37 6.16 10.49
C HIS A 20 11.01 6.17 8.99
N ASN A 21 11.27 5.07 8.28
CA ASN A 21 10.94 4.96 6.85
C ASN A 21 9.42 4.82 6.61
N ALA A 22 8.67 4.23 7.53
CA ALA A 22 7.20 4.20 7.44
C ALA A 22 6.61 5.59 7.71
N GLN A 23 7.15 6.32 8.69
CA GLN A 23 6.73 7.70 8.99
C GLN A 23 6.94 8.65 7.81
N ILE A 24 8.02 8.48 7.04
CA ILE A 24 8.24 9.23 5.80
C ILE A 24 7.11 8.94 4.80
N VAL A 25 6.66 7.69 4.67
CA VAL A 25 5.50 7.37 3.81
C VAL A 25 4.26 8.11 4.28
N TRP A 26 3.91 8.02 5.57
CA TRP A 26 2.74 8.69 6.12
C TRP A 26 2.79 10.23 5.98
N HIS A 27 3.97 10.81 6.13
CA HIS A 27 4.18 12.24 5.91
C HIS A 27 3.93 12.61 4.45
N ASN A 28 4.51 11.87 3.51
CA ASN A 28 4.36 12.14 2.08
C ASN A 28 2.95 11.84 1.54
N LEU A 29 2.16 11.02 2.25
CA LEU A 29 0.75 10.80 1.97
C LEU A 29 -0.18 11.84 2.60
N GLY A 30 0.35 12.75 3.43
CA GLY A 30 -0.45 13.76 4.14
C GLY A 30 -1.26 13.21 5.32
N THR A 31 -0.96 12.00 5.79
CA THR A 31 -1.72 11.31 6.86
C THR A 31 -0.97 11.20 8.19
N TYR A 32 0.25 11.72 8.28
CA TYR A 32 1.09 11.60 9.48
C TYR A 32 0.41 12.14 10.75
N ALA A 33 -0.27 13.28 10.67
CA ALA A 33 -0.96 13.87 11.82
C ALA A 33 -2.09 12.96 12.33
N GLN A 34 -2.88 12.39 11.41
CA GLN A 34 -3.96 11.45 11.73
C GLN A 34 -3.40 10.15 12.33
N VAL A 35 -2.28 9.65 11.79
CA VAL A 35 -1.58 8.50 12.37
C VAL A 35 -1.19 8.82 13.81
N GLN A 36 -0.53 9.96 14.09
CA GLN A 36 -0.13 10.29 15.47
C GLN A 36 -1.33 10.48 16.40
N SER A 37 -2.39 11.17 15.98
CA SER A 37 -3.57 11.37 16.84
C SER A 37 -4.25 10.05 17.19
N LEU A 38 -4.38 9.14 16.22
CA LEU A 38 -5.03 7.85 16.43
C LEU A 38 -4.20 6.92 17.33
N ARG A 39 -2.88 7.05 17.35
CA ARG A 39 -2.02 6.23 18.22
C ARG A 39 -2.28 6.46 19.71
N HIS A 40 -2.74 7.66 20.08
CA HIS A 40 -3.11 7.96 21.47
C HIS A 40 -4.50 7.46 21.84
N LEU A 41 -5.37 7.27 20.85
CA LEU A 41 -6.78 6.91 21.03
C LEU A 41 -7.02 5.40 20.95
N GLU A 42 -6.32 4.73 20.03
CA GLU A 42 -6.54 3.34 19.69
C GLU A 42 -5.60 2.39 20.45
N LYS A 43 -6.15 1.29 20.96
CA LYS A 43 -5.35 0.24 21.62
C LYS A 43 -4.76 -0.72 20.60
N GLY A 44 -3.64 -0.32 20.02
CA GLY A 44 -2.81 -1.17 19.14
C GLY A 44 -2.95 -0.85 17.65
N PRO A 45 -2.20 -1.56 16.79
CA PRO A 45 -2.07 -1.19 15.37
C PRO A 45 -3.33 -1.48 14.56
N LEU A 46 -4.07 -2.56 14.83
CA LEU A 46 -5.21 -2.96 13.98
C LEU A 46 -6.40 -1.96 14.03
N PRO A 47 -6.87 -1.50 15.20
CA PRO A 47 -7.96 -0.52 15.26
C PRO A 47 -7.58 0.80 14.57
N LEU A 48 -6.33 1.25 14.77
CA LEU A 48 -5.80 2.43 14.08
C LEU A 48 -5.83 2.29 12.56
N LEU A 49 -5.34 1.15 12.03
CA LEU A 49 -5.34 0.91 10.59
C LEU A 49 -6.77 0.83 10.04
N SER A 50 -7.69 0.22 10.78
CA SER A 50 -9.12 0.18 10.41
C SER A 50 -9.71 1.60 10.31
N HIS A 51 -9.37 2.47 11.26
CA HIS A 51 -9.81 3.86 11.25
C HIS A 51 -9.23 4.61 10.04
N LEU A 52 -7.93 4.49 9.74
CA LEU A 52 -7.31 5.13 8.57
C LEU A 52 -7.96 4.69 7.25
N ILE A 53 -8.33 3.41 7.12
CA ILE A 53 -8.95 2.86 5.92
C ILE A 53 -10.38 3.39 5.73
N THR A 54 -11.10 3.62 6.83
CA THR A 54 -12.52 4.02 6.80
C THR A 54 -12.73 5.54 6.84
N ALA A 55 -11.76 6.30 7.34
CA ALA A 55 -11.83 7.75 7.41
C ALA A 55 -11.75 8.41 6.02
N PRO A 56 -12.52 9.48 5.78
CA PRO A 56 -12.31 10.35 4.63
C PRO A 56 -11.04 11.17 4.85
N LEU A 57 -9.96 10.80 4.17
CA LEU A 57 -8.66 11.46 4.28
C LEU A 57 -8.38 12.28 3.01
N PRO A 58 -7.76 13.47 3.13
CA PRO A 58 -7.37 14.28 1.97
C PRO A 58 -6.11 13.68 1.33
N LEU A 59 -6.29 12.65 0.52
CA LEU A 59 -5.20 11.86 -0.05
C LEU A 59 -4.78 12.35 -1.46
N PRO A 60 -3.51 12.09 -1.86
CA PRO A 60 -3.03 12.40 -3.20
C PRO A 60 -3.92 11.82 -4.31
N ASN A 61 -4.03 12.56 -5.41
CA ASN A 61 -4.82 12.19 -6.60
C ASN A 61 -6.30 11.88 -6.32
N ASN A 62 -6.87 12.42 -5.22
CA ASN A 62 -8.23 12.12 -4.75
C ASN A 62 -8.48 10.61 -4.55
N LEU A 63 -7.44 9.84 -4.25
CA LEU A 63 -7.56 8.40 -4.03
C LEU A 63 -8.37 8.12 -2.77
N SER A 64 -9.20 7.08 -2.81
CA SER A 64 -9.90 6.58 -1.63
C SER A 64 -8.92 6.04 -0.59
N SER A 65 -9.17 6.31 0.69
CA SER A 65 -8.44 5.70 1.81
C SER A 65 -8.47 4.17 1.76
N LYS A 66 -9.57 3.60 1.26
CA LYS A 66 -9.74 2.15 1.06
C LYS A 66 -8.79 1.58 0.01
N THR A 67 -8.25 2.43 -0.87
CA THR A 67 -7.26 2.06 -1.88
C THR A 67 -5.85 2.38 -1.38
N LEU A 68 -5.58 3.64 -1.04
CA LEU A 68 -4.21 4.09 -0.82
C LEU A 68 -3.59 3.58 0.49
N ILE A 69 -4.38 3.46 1.57
CA ILE A 69 -3.85 2.98 2.86
C ILE A 69 -3.40 1.51 2.77
N PRO A 70 -4.18 0.56 2.21
CA PRO A 70 -3.69 -0.79 1.97
C PRO A 70 -2.44 -0.86 1.09
N TYR A 71 -2.34 -0.04 0.04
CA TYR A 71 -1.13 0.03 -0.79
C TYR A 71 0.09 0.51 0.01
N ALA A 72 -0.06 1.53 0.85
CA ALA A 72 1.03 1.99 1.71
C ALA A 72 1.52 0.87 2.65
N LEU A 73 0.60 0.19 3.34
CA LEU A 73 0.92 -0.93 4.24
C LEU A 73 1.62 -2.07 3.50
N TRP A 74 1.08 -2.46 2.35
CA TRP A 74 1.63 -3.53 1.52
C TRP A 74 3.06 -3.22 1.07
N HIS A 75 3.34 -2.00 0.61
CA HIS A 75 4.67 -1.62 0.14
C HIS A 75 5.68 -1.45 1.28
N ILE A 76 5.25 -1.04 2.47
CA ILE A 76 6.09 -1.06 3.67
C ILE A 76 6.51 -2.50 3.99
N TRP A 77 5.55 -3.41 4.07
CA TRP A 77 5.80 -4.83 4.31
C TRP A 77 6.67 -5.47 3.23
N LYS A 78 6.37 -5.21 1.95
CA LYS A 78 7.12 -5.73 0.81
C LYS A 78 8.57 -5.26 0.80
N SER A 79 8.82 -3.99 1.14
CA SER A 79 10.19 -3.46 1.25
C SER A 79 10.97 -4.16 2.37
N ARG A 80 10.32 -4.36 3.53
CA ARG A 80 10.92 -5.11 4.65
C ARG A 80 11.25 -6.54 4.25
N ASN A 81 10.36 -7.23 3.53
CA ASN A 81 10.58 -8.60 3.09
C ASN A 81 11.73 -8.70 2.07
N ARG A 82 11.82 -7.78 1.11
CA ARG A 82 12.96 -7.72 0.18
C ARG A 82 14.29 -7.60 0.92
N ASN A 83 14.34 -6.81 1.98
CA ASN A 83 15.56 -6.66 2.77
C ASN A 83 15.95 -7.94 3.52
N ILE A 84 14.98 -8.80 3.86
CA ILE A 84 15.22 -10.07 4.57
C ILE A 84 15.57 -11.19 3.60
N PHE A 85 14.83 -11.34 2.51
CA PHE A 85 14.92 -12.50 1.63
C PHE A 85 15.86 -12.30 0.44
N ASP A 86 16.01 -11.06 -0.02
CA ASP A 86 16.79 -10.76 -1.23
C ASP A 86 18.17 -10.14 -0.90
N ASN A 87 18.52 -10.02 0.38
CA ASN A 87 19.73 -9.31 0.86
C ASN A 87 19.86 -7.90 0.24
N THR A 88 18.74 -7.24 -0.02
CA THR A 88 18.71 -5.89 -0.58
C THR A 88 18.56 -4.83 0.51
N LYS A 89 18.82 -3.57 0.15
CA LYS A 89 18.52 -2.41 1.01
C LYS A 89 17.53 -1.51 0.30
N CYS A 90 16.28 -1.93 0.32
CA CYS A 90 15.15 -1.23 -0.27
C CYS A 90 14.35 -0.47 0.79
N TYR A 91 13.79 0.66 0.38
CA TYR A 91 12.92 1.49 1.21
C TYR A 91 11.58 1.71 0.50
N PRO A 92 10.49 1.88 1.27
CA PRO A 92 9.20 2.24 0.69
C PRO A 92 9.31 3.56 -0.07
N ASN A 93 8.90 3.58 -1.33
CA ASN A 93 8.90 4.77 -2.18
C ASN A 93 7.47 5.29 -2.34
N THR A 94 7.17 6.46 -1.78
CA THR A 94 5.80 7.01 -1.78
C THR A 94 5.27 7.28 -3.18
N SER A 95 6.10 7.82 -4.09
CA SER A 95 5.68 8.09 -5.47
C SER A 95 5.28 6.81 -6.20
N HIS A 96 6.02 5.73 -5.98
CA HIS A 96 5.68 4.41 -6.52
C HIS A 96 4.38 3.87 -5.92
N ILE A 97 4.17 4.02 -4.61
CA ILE A 97 2.92 3.63 -3.93
C ILE A 97 1.71 4.36 -4.52
N ILE A 98 1.79 5.69 -4.64
CA ILE A 98 0.72 6.52 -5.23
C ILE A 98 0.48 6.12 -6.68
N GLY A 99 1.54 5.89 -7.46
CA GLY A 99 1.44 5.47 -8.86
C GLY A 99 0.71 4.13 -9.03
N GLU A 100 1.06 3.12 -8.24
CA GLU A 100 0.41 1.81 -8.30
C GLU A 100 -1.06 1.87 -7.83
N ALA A 101 -1.33 2.61 -6.75
CA ALA A 101 -2.70 2.83 -6.28
C ALA A 101 -3.55 3.59 -7.32
N THR A 102 -2.97 4.58 -8.01
CA THR A 102 -3.63 5.34 -9.08
C THR A 102 -3.97 4.45 -10.28
N LYS A 103 -3.05 3.58 -10.71
CA LYS A 103 -3.31 2.61 -11.79
C LYS A 103 -4.47 1.69 -11.42
N TYR A 104 -4.48 1.17 -10.20
CA TYR A 104 -5.55 0.32 -9.71
C TYR A 104 -6.90 1.05 -9.68
N ASP A 105 -6.93 2.25 -9.11
CA ASP A 105 -8.13 3.07 -9.03
C ASP A 105 -8.69 3.38 -10.44
N TYR A 106 -7.81 3.73 -11.38
CA TYR A 106 -8.17 3.92 -12.78
C TYR A 106 -8.79 2.65 -13.38
N ILE A 107 -8.21 1.46 -13.19
CA ILE A 107 -8.77 0.22 -13.75
C ILE A 107 -10.15 -0.11 -13.18
N ILE A 108 -10.35 0.11 -11.88
CA ILE A 108 -11.61 -0.23 -11.20
C ILE A 108 -12.72 0.78 -11.52
N ASN A 109 -12.40 2.06 -11.55
CA ASN A 109 -13.38 3.13 -11.77
C ASN A 109 -13.62 3.41 -13.25
N ASN A 110 -12.59 3.25 -14.09
CA ASN A 110 -12.70 3.43 -15.52
C ASN A 110 -13.18 2.14 -16.18
N LYS A 111 -14.51 1.92 -16.13
CA LYS A 111 -15.22 0.81 -16.80
C LYS A 111 -15.10 0.83 -18.34
N ALA A 112 -14.26 1.68 -18.91
CA ALA A 112 -14.05 1.85 -20.35
C ALA A 112 -13.18 0.74 -20.97
N CYS A 113 -13.22 -0.49 -20.45
CA CYS A 113 -12.95 -1.64 -21.31
C CYS A 113 -14.29 -2.04 -21.91
N PRO A 114 -14.66 -1.56 -23.12
CA PRO A 114 -15.76 -2.18 -23.85
C PRO A 114 -15.44 -3.67 -23.90
N LYS A 115 -16.34 -4.50 -23.36
CA LYS A 115 -16.24 -5.94 -23.51
C LYS A 115 -16.47 -6.26 -24.98
N THR A 116 -15.46 -6.03 -25.81
CA THR A 116 -15.45 -6.50 -27.19
C THR A 116 -15.38 -8.02 -27.09
N LEU A 117 -16.51 -8.68 -27.28
CA LEU A 117 -16.55 -10.13 -27.49
C LEU A 117 -15.74 -10.40 -28.75
N SER A 118 -14.46 -10.71 -28.59
CA SER A 118 -13.65 -11.22 -29.69
C SER A 118 -14.11 -12.65 -29.95
N LEU A 119 -14.92 -12.83 -30.99
CA LEU A 119 -15.23 -14.15 -31.52
C LEU A 119 -13.95 -14.74 -32.11
N LEU A 120 -13.21 -15.50 -31.33
CA LEU A 120 -12.10 -16.29 -31.83
C LEU A 120 -12.68 -17.54 -32.50
N SER A 121 -12.73 -17.55 -33.84
CA SER A 121 -12.98 -18.79 -34.59
C SER A 121 -11.77 -19.71 -34.43
N ILE A 122 -11.77 -20.50 -33.36
CA ILE A 122 -10.82 -21.59 -33.18
C ILE A 122 -11.23 -22.71 -34.15
N LYS A 123 -10.47 -22.87 -35.23
CA LYS A 123 -10.60 -24.01 -36.13
C LYS A 123 -9.90 -25.21 -35.50
N TRP A 124 -10.68 -26.17 -35.03
CA TRP A 124 -10.17 -27.42 -34.49
C TRP A 124 -9.44 -28.22 -35.58
N HIS A 125 -8.29 -28.78 -35.23
CA HIS A 125 -7.55 -29.74 -36.05
C HIS A 125 -7.37 -31.03 -35.23
N PRO A 126 -7.61 -32.21 -35.81
CA PRO A 126 -7.37 -33.48 -35.12
C PRO A 126 -5.88 -33.68 -34.84
N PRO A 127 -5.51 -34.30 -33.71
CA PRO A 127 -4.13 -34.70 -33.45
C PRO A 127 -3.65 -35.78 -34.46
N PRO A 128 -2.32 -35.87 -34.70
CA PRO A 128 -1.71 -36.81 -35.64
C PRO A 128 -1.84 -38.27 -35.25
#